data_AF-A0A0F9E914-F1
#
_entry.id   AF-A0A0F9E914-F1
#
_cell.length_a   1.000
_cell.length_b   1.000
_cell.length_c   1.000
_cell.angle_alpha   90.00
_cell.angle_beta   90.00
_cell.angle_gamma   90.00
#
_symmetry.space_group_name_H-M   'P 1'
#
loop_
_entity.id
_entity.type
_entity.pdbx_description
1 polymer ?
#
loop_
_entity_poly.entity_id
_entity_poly.type
_entity_poly.pdbx_seq_one_letter_code
_entity_poly.pdbx_strand_id
1 'polypeptide(L)'
;MADMKFPITVNEIDFDIDRGISSEGLFGSENVGEFVSIRPCDEKYNNKTYLGLFIGFSPVLARASYDEEKKSLTFHHNGSNPAIYVFDLKEVILGCGSWWGKIKSEEDLKRITDIDIDNVWYVKALKQLTKEEKK
;
A
#
# COMPACT_ATOMS: atom_id res chain seq x y z
N MET A 1 -10.15 -8.45 -26.34
CA MET A 1 -9.00 -7.56 -26.05
C MET A 1 -8.49 -7.06 -27.38
N ALA A 2 -8.24 -5.76 -27.54
CA ALA A 2 -7.69 -5.25 -28.79
C ALA A 2 -6.22 -5.68 -28.90
N ASP A 3 -5.84 -6.27 -30.03
CA ASP A 3 -4.46 -6.68 -30.31
C ASP A 3 -3.61 -5.44 -30.58
N MET A 4 -2.78 -5.06 -29.62
CA MET A 4 -1.81 -3.99 -29.78
C MET A 4 -0.69 -4.48 -30.70
N LYS A 5 -0.57 -3.88 -31.88
CA LYS A 5 0.45 -4.25 -32.88
C LYS A 5 1.65 -3.31 -32.76
N PHE A 6 2.84 -3.89 -32.75
CA PHE A 6 4.10 -3.16 -32.67
C PHE A 6 4.75 -3.00 -34.05
N PRO A 7 5.52 -1.92 -34.30
CA PRO A 7 5.81 -0.81 -33.38
C PRO A 7 4.66 0.21 -33.26
N ILE A 8 4.53 0.86 -32.10
CA ILE A 8 3.66 2.02 -31.94
C ILE A 8 4.44 3.31 -32.21
N THR A 9 3.75 4.36 -32.66
CA THR A 9 4.31 5.71 -32.79
C THR A 9 3.79 6.56 -31.64
N VAL A 10 4.67 7.30 -30.96
CA VAL A 10 4.28 8.18 -29.85
C VAL A 10 4.67 9.61 -30.20
N ASN A 11 3.68 10.48 -30.28
CA ASN A 11 3.84 11.92 -30.54
C ASN A 11 3.99 12.74 -29.25
N GLU A 12 3.40 12.26 -28.16
CA GLU A 12 3.34 12.95 -26.87
C GLU A 12 3.37 11.96 -25.71
N ILE A 13 4.07 12.34 -24.63
CA ILE A 13 4.08 11.60 -23.37
C ILE A 13 3.56 12.53 -22.27
N ASP A 14 2.48 12.10 -21.64
CA ASP A 14 1.88 12.79 -20.51
C ASP A 14 2.09 11.98 -19.23
N PHE A 15 2.29 12.70 -18.12
CA PHE A 15 2.37 12.11 -16.81
C PHE A 15 1.29 12.71 -15.93
N ASP A 16 0.32 11.88 -15.56
CA ASP A 16 -0.65 12.22 -14.53
C ASP A 16 0.04 12.06 -13.16
N ILE A 17 0.87 13.04 -12.80
CA ILE A 17 1.62 13.12 -11.52
C ILE A 17 0.83 13.93 -10.48
N ASP A 18 -0.41 14.33 -10.77
CA ASP A 18 -1.20 15.16 -9.86
C ASP A 18 -1.54 14.45 -8.53
N ARG A 19 -1.21 13.17 -8.39
CA ARG A 19 -1.44 12.36 -7.20
C ARG A 19 -0.14 12.04 -6.47
N GLY A 20 0.28 12.97 -5.61
CA GLY A 20 1.25 12.70 -4.54
C GLY A 20 0.62 11.89 -3.40
N ILE A 21 1.06 12.15 -2.16
CA ILE A 21 0.35 11.62 -0.98
C ILE A 21 -0.99 12.34 -0.85
N SER A 22 -2.08 11.59 -0.76
CA SER A 22 -3.45 12.11 -0.70
C SER A 22 -4.20 11.60 0.53
N SER A 23 -5.18 12.37 1.02
CA SER A 23 -6.15 11.87 2.01
C SER A 23 -7.16 10.88 1.41
N GLU A 24 -7.26 10.85 0.08
CA GLU A 24 -8.19 9.99 -0.65
C GLU A 24 -7.60 8.61 -0.90
N GLY A 25 -8.25 7.59 -0.32
CA GLY A 25 -7.94 6.19 -0.51
C GLY A 25 -8.86 5.50 -1.52
N LEU A 26 -8.58 4.23 -1.77
CA LEU A 26 -9.39 3.39 -2.69
C LEU A 26 -10.85 3.24 -2.22
N PHE A 27 -11.08 3.33 -0.90
CA PHE A 27 -12.38 3.13 -0.27
C PHE A 27 -13.01 4.41 0.28
N GLY A 28 -12.46 5.57 -0.06
CA GLY A 28 -12.90 6.88 0.42
C GLY A 28 -11.80 7.66 1.12
N SER A 29 -12.17 8.82 1.64
CA SER A 29 -11.28 9.70 2.39
C SER A 29 -10.99 9.16 3.78
N GLU A 30 -9.76 9.32 4.23
CA GLU A 30 -9.34 8.98 5.59
C GLU A 30 -8.78 10.21 6.32
N ASN A 31 -8.91 10.19 7.65
CA ASN A 31 -8.32 11.22 8.51
C ASN A 31 -6.79 11.09 8.53
N VAL A 32 -6.11 11.99 7.83
CA VAL A 32 -4.65 12.14 7.89
C VAL A 32 -4.26 12.75 9.24
N GLY A 33 -3.11 12.34 9.76
CA GLY A 33 -2.56 12.81 11.04
C GLY A 33 -2.97 11.97 12.25
N GLU A 34 -3.68 10.86 12.05
CA GLU A 34 -4.01 9.92 13.12
C GLU A 34 -2.81 9.04 13.48
N PHE A 35 -2.70 8.70 14.77
CA PHE A 35 -1.70 7.74 15.23
C PHE A 35 -2.09 6.32 14.86
N VAL A 36 -1.09 5.53 14.48
CA VAL A 36 -1.24 4.12 14.14
C VAL A 36 -0.22 3.28 14.90
N SER A 37 -0.62 2.08 15.27
CA SER A 37 0.28 1.01 15.66
C SER A 37 0.77 0.34 14.38
N ILE A 38 2.09 0.17 14.22
CA ILE A 38 2.68 -0.40 13.00
C ILE A 38 3.77 -1.41 13.36
N ARG A 39 3.70 -2.60 12.75
CA ARG A 39 4.72 -3.64 12.78
C ARG A 39 5.18 -3.92 11.34
N PRO A 40 6.31 -3.33 10.92
CA PRO A 40 6.89 -3.58 9.60
C PRO A 40 7.24 -5.06 9.40
N CYS A 41 7.12 -5.54 8.17
CA CYS A 41 7.32 -6.96 7.85
C CYS A 41 8.79 -7.36 7.58
N ASP A 42 9.66 -6.40 7.26
CA ASP A 42 11.07 -6.68 6.97
C ASP A 42 11.83 -7.12 8.25
N GLU A 43 12.69 -8.13 8.10
CA GLU A 43 13.48 -8.72 9.18
C GLU A 43 14.36 -7.68 9.91
N LYS A 44 14.83 -6.63 9.22
CA LYS A 44 15.66 -5.57 9.83
C LYS A 44 14.97 -4.86 11.00
N TYR A 45 13.64 -4.91 11.07
CA TYR A 45 12.85 -4.29 12.13
C TYR A 45 12.55 -5.25 13.31
N ASN A 46 13.09 -6.47 13.29
CA ASN A 46 13.06 -7.43 14.39
C ASN A 46 11.65 -7.68 14.97
N ASN A 47 10.63 -7.72 14.11
CA ASN A 47 9.24 -7.97 14.53
C ASN A 47 8.72 -7.00 15.61
N LYS A 48 9.31 -5.80 15.71
CA LYS A 48 8.90 -4.80 16.69
C LYS A 48 7.68 -4.02 16.19
N THR A 49 6.79 -3.69 17.12
CA THR A 49 5.70 -2.73 16.90
C THR A 49 6.16 -1.33 17.31
N TYR A 50 5.78 -0.34 16.54
CA TYR A 50 6.15 1.07 16.69
C TYR A 50 4.90 1.95 16.66
N LEU A 51 5.06 3.17 17.16
CA LEU A 51 4.11 4.26 16.94
C LEU A 51 4.41 4.91 15.58
N GLY A 52 3.37 5.09 14.78
CA GLY A 52 3.43 5.80 13.50
C GLY A 52 2.39 6.91 13.40
N LEU A 53 2.62 7.82 12.46
CA LEU A 53 1.68 8.84 12.02
C LEU A 53 1.19 8.48 10.62
N PHE A 54 -0.11 8.28 10.46
CA PHE A 54 -0.70 8.09 9.14
C PHE A 54 -0.69 9.42 8.38
N ILE A 55 0.08 9.50 7.29
CA ILE A 55 0.26 10.74 6.51
C ILE A 55 -0.55 10.77 5.21
N GLY A 56 -1.33 9.72 4.92
CA GLY A 56 -2.20 9.60 3.77
C GLY A 56 -1.89 8.37 2.93
N PHE A 57 -2.31 8.41 1.66
CA PHE A 57 -2.15 7.33 0.70
C PHE A 57 -1.16 7.73 -0.39
N SER A 58 -0.17 6.87 -0.64
CA SER A 58 0.80 7.01 -1.72
C SER A 58 0.44 6.08 -2.88
N PRO A 59 0.60 6.53 -4.14
CA PRO A 59 0.52 5.65 -5.29
C PRO A 59 1.70 4.68 -5.33
N VAL A 60 1.41 3.42 -5.64
CA VAL A 60 2.40 2.33 -5.68
C VAL A 60 2.37 1.54 -6.99
N LEU A 61 1.48 1.91 -7.91
CA LEU A 61 1.33 1.30 -9.22
C LEU A 61 1.54 2.35 -10.30
N ALA A 62 2.31 2.01 -11.33
CA ALA A 62 2.40 2.78 -12.56
C ALA A 62 1.74 1.98 -13.69
N ARG A 63 0.87 2.64 -14.46
CA ARG A 63 0.23 2.06 -15.65
C ARG A 63 0.40 3.00 -16.83
N ALA A 64 0.79 2.48 -17.98
CA ALA A 64 0.75 3.22 -19.22
C ALA A 64 -0.56 2.93 -19.97
N SER A 65 -1.15 3.96 -20.58
CA SER A 65 -2.21 3.81 -21.57
C SER A 65 -1.83 4.53 -22.85
N TYR A 66 -2.13 3.91 -23.99
CA TYR A 66 -1.87 4.50 -25.29
C TYR A 66 -3.19 4.84 -25.98
N ASP A 67 -3.30 6.07 -26.46
CA ASP A 67 -4.38 6.56 -27.31
C ASP A 67 -3.90 6.50 -28.77
N GLU A 68 -4.48 5.59 -29.56
CA GLU A 68 -4.09 5.35 -30.95
C GLU A 68 -4.42 6.54 -31.87
N GLU A 69 -5.54 7.24 -31.62
CA GLU A 69 -5.98 8.36 -32.46
C GLU A 69 -5.05 9.56 -32.30
N LYS A 70 -4.67 9.84 -31.04
CA LYS A 70 -3.74 10.93 -30.72
C LYS A 70 -2.28 10.54 -30.83
N LYS A 71 -2.00 9.23 -30.87
CA LYS A 71 -0.66 8.66 -30.71
C LYS A 71 0.02 9.17 -29.44
N SER A 72 -0.75 9.27 -28.35
CA SER A 72 -0.25 9.78 -27.07
C SER A 72 -0.16 8.67 -26.03
N LEU A 73 0.88 8.73 -25.21
CA LEU A 73 1.12 7.80 -24.12
C LEU A 73 0.94 8.52 -22.79
N THR A 74 0.03 8.05 -21.95
CA THR A 74 -0.19 8.60 -20.61
C THR A 74 0.28 7.62 -19.55
N PHE A 75 1.14 8.08 -18.65
CA PHE A 75 1.52 7.36 -17.45
C PHE A 75 0.61 7.76 -16.29
N HIS A 76 -0.10 6.78 -15.77
CA HIS A 76 -1.02 6.90 -14.63
C HIS A 76 -0.32 6.39 -13.37
N HIS A 77 -0.30 7.21 -12.33
CA HIS A 77 0.07 6.77 -10.98
C HIS A 77 -1.18 6.39 -10.21
N ASN A 78 -1.28 5.09 -9.88
CA ASN A 78 -2.45 4.50 -9.26
C ASN A 78 -2.08 3.70 -8.00
N GLY A 79 -3.12 3.22 -7.33
CA GLY A 79 -3.00 2.56 -6.03
C GLY A 79 -3.08 3.57 -4.91
N SER A 80 -3.71 3.18 -3.81
CA SER A 80 -3.82 3.99 -2.61
C SER A 80 -3.24 3.19 -1.46
N ASN A 81 -1.93 3.32 -1.26
CA ASN A 81 -1.24 2.57 -0.22
C ASN A 81 -1.00 3.47 0.99
N PRO A 82 -1.36 3.04 2.22
CA PRO A 82 -1.09 3.82 3.41
C PRO A 82 0.39 4.22 3.48
N ALA A 83 0.68 5.49 3.71
CA ALA A 83 2.00 5.98 4.01
C ALA A 83 2.03 6.35 5.50
N ILE A 84 2.98 5.77 6.23
CA ILE A 84 3.04 5.89 7.69
C ILE A 84 4.45 6.34 8.06
N TYR A 85 4.57 7.51 8.69
CA TYR A 85 5.84 7.96 9.24
C TYR A 85 6.07 7.33 10.61
N VAL A 86 7.18 6.60 10.78
CA VAL A 86 7.51 5.90 12.03
C VAL A 86 8.57 6.67 12.80
N PHE A 87 8.20 7.23 13.95
CA PHE A 87 9.04 8.18 14.69
C PHE A 87 10.38 7.62 15.13
N ASP A 88 10.38 6.41 15.72
CA ASP A 88 11.60 5.74 16.20
C ASP A 88 12.59 5.45 15.07
N LEU A 89 12.07 5.16 13.87
CA LEU A 89 12.85 4.77 12.69
C LEU A 89 13.24 5.98 11.84
N LYS A 90 12.48 7.08 11.92
CA LYS A 90 12.58 8.26 11.06
C LYS A 90 12.43 7.92 9.57
N GLU A 91 11.55 6.97 9.28
CA GLU A 91 11.29 6.43 7.94
C GLU A 91 9.80 6.44 7.65
N VAL A 92 9.44 6.60 6.37
CA VAL A 92 8.07 6.34 5.90
C VAL A 92 7.99 4.87 5.47
N ILE A 93 7.06 4.14 6.07
CA ILE A 93 6.78 2.75 5.75
C ILE A 93 5.41 2.68 5.08
N LEU A 94 5.37 1.98 3.94
CA LEU A 94 4.13 1.74 3.21
C LEU A 94 3.31 0.63 3.87
N GLY A 95 2.00 0.79 3.88
CA GLY A 95 1.03 -0.11 4.49
C GLY A 95 1.16 -1.53 3.98
N CYS A 96 1.41 -1.74 2.68
CA CYS A 96 1.63 -3.10 2.14
C CYS A 96 2.92 -3.78 2.64
N GLY A 97 3.86 -3.03 3.23
CA GLY A 97 5.08 -3.53 3.85
C GLY A 97 4.97 -3.72 5.37
N SER A 98 3.76 -3.63 5.93
CA SER A 98 3.56 -3.66 7.38
C SER A 98 2.18 -4.20 7.80
N TRP A 99 2.11 -4.69 9.02
CA TRP A 99 0.85 -4.80 9.76
C TRP A 99 0.61 -3.48 10.47
N TRP A 100 -0.58 -2.91 10.35
CA TRP A 100 -0.86 -1.63 11.00
C TRP A 100 -2.35 -1.44 11.28
N GLY A 101 -2.65 -0.53 12.20
CA GLY A 101 -4.02 -0.14 12.54
C GLY A 101 -4.07 1.17 13.30
N LYS A 102 -5.17 1.91 13.16
CA LYS A 102 -5.41 3.17 13.88
C LYS A 102 -5.53 2.92 15.37
N ILE A 103 -4.87 3.75 16.16
CA ILE A 103 -4.98 3.75 17.61
C ILE A 103 -6.18 4.61 17.99
N LYS A 104 -7.21 3.99 18.56
CA LYS A 104 -8.43 4.68 19.03
C LYS A 104 -8.57 4.65 20.55
N SER A 105 -7.81 3.77 21.20
CA SER A 105 -7.83 3.56 22.65
C SER A 105 -6.45 3.16 23.16
N GLU A 106 -6.25 3.19 24.47
CA GLU A 106 -5.01 2.70 25.10
C GLU A 106 -4.75 1.22 24.82
N GLU A 107 -5.81 0.44 24.58
CA GLU A 107 -5.71 -0.98 24.28
C GLU A 107 -5.06 -1.23 22.91
N ASP A 108 -5.21 -0.30 21.97
CA ASP A 108 -4.57 -0.36 20.64
C ASP A 108 -3.06 -0.04 20.69
N LEU A 109 -2.56 0.46 21.84
CA LEU A 109 -1.12 0.64 22.07
C LEU A 109 -0.40 -0.67 22.37
N LYS A 110 -1.15 -1.78 22.56
CA LYS A 110 -0.57 -3.10 22.75
C LYS A 110 0.26 -3.49 21.51
N ARG A 111 1.33 -4.25 21.76
CA ARG A 111 2.20 -4.78 20.71
C ARG A 111 1.41 -5.68 19.77
N ILE A 112 1.55 -5.48 18.45
CA ILE A 112 1.00 -6.39 17.43
C ILE A 112 1.78 -7.70 17.48
N THR A 113 1.13 -8.78 17.91
CA THR A 113 1.74 -10.10 18.08
C THR A 113 1.47 -11.03 16.90
N ASP A 114 2.18 -12.15 16.84
CA ASP A 114 1.93 -13.19 15.83
C ASP A 114 0.55 -13.82 16.00
N ILE A 115 0.02 -13.85 17.23
CA ILE A 115 -1.34 -14.34 17.50
C ILE A 115 -2.38 -13.41 16.87
N ASP A 116 -2.16 -12.10 16.92
CA ASP A 116 -3.06 -11.12 16.30
C ASP A 116 -3.09 -11.29 14.78
N ILE A 117 -1.91 -11.44 14.17
CA ILE A 117 -1.72 -11.67 12.73
C ILE A 117 -2.37 -13.00 12.31
N ASP A 118 -2.10 -14.07 13.05
CA ASP A 118 -2.64 -15.40 12.80
C ASP A 118 -4.16 -15.48 12.96
N ASN A 119 -4.75 -14.51 13.67
CA ASN A 119 -6.18 -14.42 13.83
C ASN A 119 -6.92 -13.74 12.67
N VAL A 120 -6.20 -13.05 11.79
CA VAL A 120 -6.76 -12.41 10.58
C VAL A 120 -7.26 -13.45 9.59
N TRP A 121 -8.48 -13.27 9.07
CA TRP A 121 -9.20 -14.28 8.28
C TRP A 121 -8.43 -14.74 7.04
N TYR A 122 -7.84 -13.83 6.27
CA TYR A 122 -7.13 -14.17 5.05
C TYR A 122 -5.78 -14.84 5.34
N VAL A 123 -5.15 -14.53 6.48
CA VAL A 123 -3.94 -15.22 6.96
C VAL A 123 -4.29 -16.68 7.27
N LYS A 124 -5.41 -16.93 7.95
CA LYS A 124 -5.91 -18.30 8.20
C LYS A 124 -6.18 -19.05 6.91
N ALA A 125 -6.89 -18.42 5.97
CA ALA A 125 -7.22 -19.03 4.68
C ALA A 125 -5.96 -19.39 3.87
N LEU A 126 -5.00 -18.45 3.74
CA LEU A 126 -3.73 -18.68 3.06
C LEU A 126 -2.92 -19.82 3.69
N LYS A 127 -2.88 -19.90 5.03
CA LYS A 127 -2.22 -21.00 5.75
C LYS A 127 -2.90 -22.36 5.53
N GLN A 128 -4.21 -22.40 5.28
CA GLN A 128 -4.91 -23.65 4.96
C GLN A 128 -4.65 -24.08 3.52
N LEU A 129 -4.77 -23.17 2.57
CA LEU A 129 -4.50 -23.43 1.14
C LEU A 129 -3.06 -23.93 0.91
N THR A 130 -2.08 -23.28 1.54
CA THR A 130 -0.66 -23.69 1.44
C THR A 130 -0.33 -25.02 2.14
N LYS A 131 -1.17 -25.48 3.07
CA LYS A 131 -1.05 -26.83 3.67
C LYS A 131 -1.65 -27.91 2.78
N GLU A 132 -2.67 -27.59 2.01
CA GLU A 132 -3.30 -28.51 1.05
C GLU A 132 -2.43 -28.74 -0.18
N GLU A 133 -1.71 -27.73 -0.67
CA GLU A 133 -0.75 -27.87 -1.79
C GLU A 133 0.49 -28.72 -1.46
N LYS A 134 0.80 -28.92 -0.17
CA LYS A 134 1.94 -29.71 0.30
C LYS A 134 1.58 -31.17 0.67
N LYS A 135 0.34 -31.59 0.40
CA LYS A 135 -0.17 -32.95 0.64
C LYS A 135 -0.32 -33.71 -0.67
#